data_AF-A0A3D1AVQ3-F1
#
_entry.id   AF-A0A3D1AVQ3-F1
#
_cell.length_a   1.000
_cell.length_b   1.000
_cell.length_c   1.000
_cell.angle_alpha   90.00
_cell.angle_beta   90.00
_cell.angle_gamma   90.00
#
_symmetry.space_group_name_H-M   'P 1'
#
loop_
_entity.id
_entity.type
_entity.pdbx_description
1 polymer ?
#
loop_
_entity_poly.entity_id
_entity_poly.type
_entity_poly.pdbx_seq_one_letter_code
_entity_poly.pdbx_strand_id
1 'polypeptide(L)'
;MTQQERNVKQDQIPFCEERQQLIEAFVEASRELVELQSQQTQNVISGDPDFVRFDDLLHMAREKKDQAKYALIAHRETHRC
;
A
#
# COMPACT_ATOMS: atom_id res chain seq x y z
N MET A 1 35.95 -4.12 18.71
CA MET A 1 34.87 -4.80 17.97
C MET A 1 34.12 -3.73 17.18
N THR A 2 34.49 -3.52 15.92
CA THR A 2 34.07 -2.38 15.10
C THR A 2 32.79 -2.70 14.31
N GLN A 3 31.92 -1.69 14.18
CA GLN A 3 30.60 -1.69 13.53
C GLN A 3 30.57 -2.10 12.03
N GLN A 4 31.68 -2.61 11.49
CA GLN A 4 31.98 -2.59 10.05
C GLN A 4 31.53 -3.86 9.31
N GLU A 5 31.13 -4.91 10.01
CA GLU A 5 30.73 -6.20 9.40
C GLU A 5 29.23 -6.33 9.14
N ARG A 6 28.40 -5.39 9.60
CA ARG A 6 26.94 -5.41 9.34
C ARG A 6 26.56 -4.89 7.94
N ASN A 7 27.53 -4.41 7.16
CA ASN A 7 27.29 -3.71 5.89
C ASN A 7 27.66 -4.52 4.63
N VAL A 8 27.90 -5.84 4.73
CA VAL A 8 28.44 -6.66 3.61
C VAL A 8 27.46 -7.75 3.12
N LYS A 9 26.20 -7.73 3.57
CA LYS A 9 25.15 -8.68 3.10
C LYS A 9 23.92 -7.98 2.53
N GLN A 10 24.06 -6.77 2.00
CA GLN A 10 23.00 -6.11 1.23
C GLN A 10 23.13 -6.31 -0.28
N ASP A 11 24.18 -7.02 -0.73
CA ASP A 11 24.41 -7.26 -2.15
C ASP A 11 23.64 -8.49 -2.66
N GLN A 12 22.78 -8.18 -3.63
CA GLN A 12 22.15 -9.07 -4.62
C GLN A 12 20.88 -9.82 -4.17
N ILE A 13 19.82 -9.09 -3.81
CA ILE A 13 18.48 -9.59 -4.15
C ILE A 13 18.34 -9.37 -5.66
N PRO A 14 18.20 -10.42 -6.49
CA PRO A 14 17.97 -10.24 -7.92
C PRO A 14 16.73 -9.35 -8.11
N PHE A 15 16.81 -8.40 -9.04
CA PHE A 15 15.68 -7.54 -9.38
C PHE A 15 14.47 -8.41 -9.75
N CYS A 16 13.41 -8.33 -8.95
CA CYS A 16 12.16 -9.03 -9.19
C CYS A 16 11.13 -8.03 -9.70
N GLU A 17 10.85 -8.09 -11.00
CA GLU A 17 9.88 -7.21 -11.66
C GLU A 17 8.47 -7.36 -11.07
N GLU A 18 8.06 -8.60 -10.78
CA GLU A 18 6.77 -8.89 -10.17
C GLU A 18 6.64 -8.25 -8.79
N ARG A 19 7.68 -8.33 -7.95
CA ARG A 19 7.70 -7.65 -6.65
C ARG A 19 7.54 -6.14 -6.82
N GLN A 20 8.24 -5.54 -7.78
CA GLN A 20 8.16 -4.10 -8.04
C GLN A 20 6.73 -3.70 -8.43
N GLN A 21 6.10 -4.47 -9.33
CA GLN A 21 4.71 -4.25 -9.74
C GLN A 21 3.73 -4.39 -8.55
N LEU A 22 3.94 -5.37 -7.67
CA LEU A 22 3.12 -5.55 -6.47
C LEU A 22 3.29 -4.40 -5.48
N ILE A 23 4.50 -3.86 -5.33
CA ILE A 23 4.76 -2.67 -4.52
C ILE A 23 4.03 -1.46 -5.11
N GLU A 24 4.15 -1.24 -6.42
CA GLU A 24 3.47 -0.13 -7.10
C GLU A 24 1.95 -0.25 -6.95
N ALA A 25 1.38 -1.44 -7.18
CA ALA A 25 -0.04 -1.68 -6.98
C ALA A 25 -0.51 -1.38 -5.54
N PHE A 26 0.29 -1.76 -4.54
CA PHE A 26 -0.02 -1.47 -3.14
C PHE A 26 0.07 0.03 -2.81
N VAL A 27 1.08 0.72 -3.34
CA VAL A 27 1.23 2.18 -3.17
C VAL A 27 0.08 2.92 -3.82
N GLU A 28 -0.29 2.58 -5.05
CA GLU A 28 -1.40 3.20 -5.77
C GLU A 28 -2.73 2.97 -5.04
N ALA A 29 -3.03 1.76 -4.60
CA ALA A 29 -4.24 1.48 -3.81
C ALA A 29 -4.25 2.22 -2.46
N SER A 30 -3.08 2.43 -1.85
CA SER A 30 -2.97 3.23 -0.62
C SER A 30 -3.21 4.71 -0.86
N ARG A 31 -2.72 5.26 -1.99
CA ARG A 31 -2.96 6.65 -2.41
C ARG A 31 -4.43 6.90 -2.65
N GLU A 32 -5.10 6.01 -3.38
CA GLU A 32 -6.55 6.09 -3.65
C GLU A 32 -7.36 6.12 -2.35
N LEU A 33 -7.04 5.24 -1.39
CA LEU A 33 -7.71 5.24 -0.09
C LEU A 33 -7.50 6.56 0.68
N VAL A 34 -6.27 7.09 0.69
CA VAL A 34 -5.94 8.36 1.36
C VAL A 34 -6.66 9.53 0.69
N GLU A 35 -6.75 9.54 -0.63
CA GLU A 35 -7.45 10.58 -1.38
C GLU A 35 -8.94 10.59 -1.03
N LEU A 36 -9.60 9.44 -1.02
CA LEU A 36 -11.00 9.31 -0.61
C LEU A 36 -11.23 9.77 0.84
N GLN A 37 -10.33 9.42 1.76
CA GLN A 37 -10.40 9.90 3.14
C GLN A 37 -10.22 11.42 3.25
N SER A 38 -9.33 12.00 2.43
CA SER A 38 -9.12 13.44 2.36
C SER A 38 -10.37 14.16 1.84
N GLN A 39 -10.99 13.63 0.79
CA GLN A 39 -12.24 14.16 0.24
C GLN A 39 -13.38 14.08 1.25
N GLN A 40 -13.55 12.94 1.93
CA GLN A 40 -14.54 12.78 3.00
C GLN A 40 -14.32 13.83 4.10
N THR A 41 -13.07 14.00 4.55
CA THR A 41 -12.71 14.98 5.58
C THR A 41 -13.04 16.41 5.13
N GLN A 42 -12.71 16.77 3.90
CA GLN A 42 -13.01 18.09 3.34
C GLN A 42 -14.53 18.35 3.26
N ASN A 43 -15.31 17.34 2.91
CA ASN A 43 -16.77 17.44 2.84
C ASN A 43 -17.39 17.64 4.23
N VAL A 44 -16.88 16.93 5.25
CA VAL A 44 -17.26 17.15 6.65
C VAL A 44 -17.00 18.60 7.06
N ILE A 45 -15.81 19.12 6.77
CA ILE A 45 -15.43 20.51 7.09
C ILE A 45 -16.33 21.51 6.36
N SER A 46 -16.71 21.20 5.12
CA SER A 46 -17.55 22.06 4.28
C SER A 46 -19.04 22.03 4.66
N GLY A 47 -19.42 21.23 5.66
CA GLY A 47 -20.80 21.11 6.14
C GLY A 47 -21.69 20.27 5.24
N ASP A 48 -21.11 19.44 4.38
CA ASP A 48 -21.86 18.55 3.50
C ASP A 48 -22.46 17.39 4.33
N PRO A 49 -23.80 17.22 4.36
CA PRO A 49 -24.46 16.23 5.19
C PRO A 49 -24.42 14.80 4.62
N ASP A 50 -24.02 14.62 3.36
CA ASP A 50 -24.01 13.30 2.73
C ASP A 50 -22.66 12.58 2.96
N PHE A 51 -22.53 11.99 4.15
CA PHE A 51 -21.34 11.21 4.54
C PHE A 51 -21.35 9.80 3.95
N VAL A 52 -22.53 9.24 3.70
CA VAL A 52 -22.74 7.83 3.35
C VAL A 52 -22.22 7.51 1.95
N ARG A 53 -22.17 8.50 1.04
CA ARG A 53 -21.60 8.30 -0.30
C ARG A 53 -20.15 7.79 -0.32
N PHE A 54 -19.40 8.02 0.77
CA PHE A 54 -18.02 7.54 0.86
C PHE A 54 -17.91 6.12 1.41
N ASP A 55 -18.96 5.56 2.02
CA ASP A 55 -18.88 4.25 2.68
C ASP A 55 -18.52 3.14 1.69
N ASP A 56 -19.25 3.07 0.56
CA ASP A 56 -18.97 2.10 -0.50
C ASP A 56 -17.59 2.34 -1.14
N LEU A 57 -17.25 3.61 -1.42
CA LEU A 57 -15.97 3.98 -2.02
C LEU A 57 -14.78 3.60 -1.12
N LEU A 58 -14.87 3.92 0.17
CA LEU A 58 -13.86 3.59 1.16
C LEU A 58 -13.78 2.09 1.41
N HIS A 59 -14.91 1.38 1.38
CA HIS A 59 -14.92 -0.08 1.47
C HIS A 59 -14.14 -0.71 0.31
N MET A 60 -14.50 -0.35 -0.93
CA MET A 60 -13.85 -0.87 -2.13
C MET A 60 -12.35 -0.53 -2.17
N ALA A 61 -11.97 0.71 -1.82
CA ALA A 61 -10.56 1.11 -1.78
C ALA A 61 -9.76 0.35 -0.70
N ARG A 62 -10.37 0.06 0.46
CA ARG A 62 -9.76 -0.78 1.49
C ARG A 62 -9.56 -2.21 1.02
N GLU A 63 -10.58 -2.81 0.39
CA GLU A 63 -10.48 -4.16 -0.17
C GLU A 63 -9.38 -4.25 -1.22
N LYS A 64 -9.32 -3.29 -2.15
CA LYS A 64 -8.27 -3.21 -3.17
C LYS A 64 -6.87 -3.11 -2.55
N LYS A 65 -6.70 -2.24 -1.55
CA LYS A 65 -5.44 -2.09 -0.81
C LYS A 65 -5.05 -3.39 -0.11
N ASP A 66 -6.02 -4.07 0.52
CA ASP A 66 -5.75 -5.32 1.22
C ASP A 66 -5.42 -6.47 0.28
N GLN A 67 -6.08 -6.57 -0.88
CA GLN A 67 -5.70 -7.51 -1.93
C GLN A 67 -4.25 -7.30 -2.39
N ALA A 68 -3.85 -6.06 -2.69
CA ALA A 68 -2.48 -5.75 -3.09
C ALA A 68 -1.46 -6.04 -1.96
N LYS A 69 -1.81 -5.73 -0.71
CA LYS A 69 -0.98 -6.04 0.47
C LYS A 69 -0.73 -7.54 0.60
N TYR A 70 -1.80 -8.34 0.53
CA TYR A 70 -1.69 -9.78 0.71
C TYR A 70 -1.01 -10.45 -0.49
N ALA A 71 -1.16 -9.94 -1.71
CA ALA A 71 -0.40 -10.39 -2.87
C ALA A 71 1.10 -10.15 -2.69
N LEU A 72 1.50 -8.97 -2.22
CA LEU A 72 2.91 -8.65 -1.93
C LEU A 72 3.49 -9.53 -0.80
N ILE A 73 2.71 -9.77 0.26
CA ILE A 73 3.11 -10.67 1.35
C ILE A 73 3.30 -12.09 0.81
N ALA A 74 2.33 -12.61 0.06
CA ALA A 74 2.40 -13.94 -0.53
C ALA A 74 3.62 -14.09 -1.44
N HIS A 75 3.89 -13.10 -2.29
CA HIS A 75 5.08 -13.09 -3.14
C HIS A 75 6.36 -13.18 -2.31
N ARG A 76 6.50 -12.36 -1.26
CA ARG A 76 7.67 -12.40 -0.37
C ARG A 76 7.81 -13.75 0.36
N GLU A 77 6.70 -14.37 0.74
CA GLU A 77 6.70 -15.66 1.44
C GLU A 77 7.05 -16.84 0.52
N THR A 78 6.55 -16.82 -0.72
CA THR A 78 6.76 -17.88 -1.72
C THR A 78 8.09 -17.72 -2.48
N HIS A 79 8.37 -16.53 -3.01
CA HIS A 79 9.53 -16.26 -3.86
C HIS A 79 10.77 -15.83 -3.07
N ARG A 80 10.61 -15.46 -1.79
CA ARG A 80 11.70 -15.03 -0.89
C ARG A 80 12.51 -13.81 -1.40
N CYS A 81 11.93 -13.02 -2.31
CA CYS A 81 12.51 -11.78 -2.81
C CYS A 81 11.66 -10.55 -2.49
#